data_AF-A0A3P6UGA3-F1
#
_entry.id   AF-A0A3P6UGA3-F1
#
_cell.length_a   1.000
_cell.length_b   1.000
_cell.length_c   1.000
_cell.angle_alpha   90.00
_cell.angle_beta   90.00
_cell.angle_gamma   90.00
#
_symmetry.space_group_name_H-M   'P 1'
#
loop_
_entity.id
_entity.type
_entity.pdbx_description
1 polymer ?
#
loop_
_entity_poly.entity_id
_entity_poly.type
_entity_poly.pdbx_seq_one_letter_code
_entity_poly.pdbx_strand_id
1 'polypeptide(L)'
;MIAAVESLVTYKEAMEETNNLIRHRLSPLIMAYQPREVLSMFECDVLRALNADRDIVTVPTDKERYTIALDRKYYLQKAKSLLEDRQFHVPWETSPLKKPTHEIILTLLALENSGAITSSD
;
A
#
# COMPACT_ATOMS: atom_id res chain seq x y z
N MET A 1 12.58 8.87 11.06
CA MET A 1 12.47 9.26 9.64
C MET A 1 12.77 10.74 9.45
N ILE A 2 12.08 11.66 10.13
CA ILE A 2 12.37 13.12 10.12
C ILE A 2 13.84 13.41 10.50
N ALA A 3 14.31 12.93 11.66
CA ALA A 3 15.70 13.11 12.10
C ALA A 3 16.75 12.50 11.15
N ALA A 4 16.40 11.43 10.42
CA ALA A 4 17.30 10.80 9.45
C ALA A 4 17.41 11.61 8.16
N VAL A 5 16.30 12.18 7.69
CA VAL A 5 16.28 13.11 6.56
C VAL A 5 16.99 14.41 6.92
N GLU A 6 16.77 14.95 8.13
CA GLU A 6 17.46 16.15 8.62
C GLU A 6 18.96 15.94 8.80
N SER A 7 19.36 14.75 9.28
CA SER A 7 20.78 14.37 9.37
C SER A 7 21.41 14.23 7.99
N LEU A 8 20.71 13.67 7.00
CA LEU A 8 21.21 13.56 5.62
C LEU A 8 21.38 14.92 4.94
N VAL A 9 20.48 15.87 5.21
CA VAL A 9 20.58 17.26 4.69
C VAL A 9 21.73 18.00 5.36
N THR A 10 21.89 17.86 6.67
CA THR A 10 23.00 18.47 7.42
C THR A 10 24.37 17.86 7.07
N TYR A 11 24.42 16.54 6.80
CA TYR A 11 25.62 15.81 6.42
C TYR A 11 26.22 16.28 5.08
N LYS A 12 25.42 16.88 4.19
CA LYS A 12 25.83 17.14 2.81
C LYS A 12 26.62 18.43 2.56
N GLU A 13 27.04 19.16 3.59
CA GLU A 13 27.82 20.42 3.51
C GLU A 13 27.39 21.36 2.35
N ALA A 14 26.07 21.47 2.11
CA ALA A 14 25.56 22.44 1.15
C ALA A 14 25.49 23.84 1.78
N MET A 15 25.52 24.88 0.95
CA MET A 15 25.37 26.28 1.37
C MET A 15 24.08 26.43 2.22
N GLU A 16 24.18 27.09 3.38
CA GLU A 16 23.10 27.24 4.39
C GLU A 16 21.75 27.62 3.76
N GLU A 17 21.77 28.49 2.76
CA GLU A 17 20.60 28.93 1.98
C GLU A 17 19.92 27.80 1.20
N THR A 18 20.70 26.88 0.63
CA THR A 18 20.20 25.71 -0.09
C THR A 18 19.59 24.70 0.87
N ASN A 19 20.21 24.50 2.04
CA ASN A 19 19.64 23.66 3.10
C ASN A 19 18.33 24.22 3.64
N ASN A 20 18.24 25.55 3.82
CA ASN A 20 17.02 26.23 4.23
C ASN A 20 15.92 26.12 3.17
N LEU A 21 16.25 26.24 1.88
CA LEU A 21 15.30 26.07 0.78
C LEU A 21 14.77 24.63 0.70
N ILE A 22 15.65 23.63 0.88
CA ILE A 22 15.27 22.22 0.91
C ILE A 22 14.36 21.94 2.11
N ARG A 23 14.70 22.45 3.30
CA ARG A 23 13.88 22.30 4.51
C ARG A 23 12.50 22.94 4.33
N HIS A 24 12.44 24.17 3.83
CA HIS A 24 11.17 24.85 3.57
C HIS A 24 10.27 24.11 2.58
N ARG A 25 10.83 23.44 1.55
CA ARG A 25 10.05 22.66 0.58
C ARG A 25 9.64 21.28 1.10
N LEU A 26 10.52 20.60 1.82
CA LEU A 26 10.29 19.22 2.26
C LEU A 26 9.53 19.14 3.58
N SER A 27 9.73 20.06 4.52
CA SER A 27 9.02 20.09 5.81
C SER A 27 7.49 20.03 5.65
N PRO A 28 6.83 20.85 4.81
CA PRO A 28 5.38 20.74 4.63
C PRO A 28 4.95 19.43 3.98
N LEU A 29 5.73 18.85 3.06
CA LEU A 29 5.43 17.54 2.45
C LEU A 29 5.54 16.40 3.47
N ILE A 30 6.56 16.46 4.34
CA ILE A 30 6.79 15.48 5.39
C ILE A 30 5.79 15.64 6.54
N MET A 31 5.39 16.87 6.88
CA MET A 31 4.33 17.12 7.87
C MET A 31 2.94 16.75 7.32
N ALA A 32 2.69 16.94 6.02
CA ALA A 32 1.49 16.43 5.36
C ALA A 32 1.47 14.90 5.33
N TYR A 33 2.65 14.28 5.20
CA TYR A 33 2.87 12.87 5.48
C TYR A 33 2.97 12.64 6.99
N GLN A 34 1.91 12.97 7.73
CA GLN A 34 1.83 12.58 9.14
C GLN A 34 1.83 11.04 9.17
N PRO A 35 2.87 10.38 9.72
CA PRO A 35 2.82 8.94 9.89
C PRO A 35 1.63 8.69 10.82
N ARG A 36 0.57 8.06 10.28
CA ARG A 36 -0.46 7.47 11.14
C ARG A 36 0.28 6.66 12.19
N GLU A 37 -0.07 6.86 13.46
CA GLU A 37 0.61 6.25 14.62
C GLU A 37 1.12 4.86 14.28
N VAL A 38 2.45 4.78 14.27
CA VAL A 38 3.18 3.56 13.97
C VAL A 38 2.88 2.61 15.11
N LEU A 39 2.44 1.39 14.77
CA LEU A 39 2.25 0.31 15.73
C LEU A 39 3.50 0.22 16.62
N SER A 40 3.29 0.02 17.91
CA SER A 40 4.40 -0.23 18.82
C SER A 40 5.19 -1.46 18.37
N MET A 41 6.46 -1.53 18.75
CA MET A 41 7.32 -2.68 18.42
C MET A 41 6.72 -4.00 18.93
N PHE A 42 6.10 -3.97 20.11
CA PHE A 42 5.37 -5.10 20.67
C PHE A 42 4.19 -5.52 19.80
N GLU A 43 3.35 -4.59 19.36
CA GLU A 43 2.22 -4.88 18.46
C GLU A 43 2.70 -5.46 17.12
N CYS A 44 3.81 -4.96 16.57
CA CYS A 44 4.41 -5.49 15.36
C CYS A 44 4.88 -6.95 15.53
N ASP A 45 5.51 -7.26 16.67
CA ASP A 45 5.98 -8.61 16.96
C ASP A 45 4.82 -9.59 17.20
N VAL A 46 3.78 -9.15 17.90
CA VAL A 46 2.54 -9.92 18.09
C VAL A 46 1.86 -10.19 16.74
N LEU A 47 1.73 -9.17 15.88
CA LEU A 47 1.17 -9.36 14.54
C LEU A 47 2.02 -10.30 13.68
N ARG A 48 3.36 -10.22 13.78
CA ARG A 48 4.26 -11.14 13.06
C ARG A 48 4.07 -12.58 13.54
N ALA A 49 3.92 -12.79 14.85
CA ALA A 49 3.65 -14.10 15.42
C ALA A 49 2.29 -14.66 14.97
N LEU A 50 1.23 -13.82 15.00
CA LEU A 50 -0.10 -14.21 14.54
C LEU A 50 -0.12 -14.52 13.04
N ASN A 51 0.60 -13.76 12.21
CA ASN A 51 0.71 -14.01 10.77
C ASN A 51 1.56 -15.23 10.41
N ALA A 52 2.37 -15.73 11.34
CA ALA A 52 3.12 -16.97 11.16
C ALA A 52 2.27 -18.22 11.45
N ASP A 53 1.19 -18.06 12.22
CA ASP A 53 0.23 -19.13 12.48
C ASP A 53 -0.62 -19.39 11.22
N ARG A 54 -0.67 -20.65 10.79
CA ARG A 54 -1.42 -21.06 9.58
C ARG A 54 -2.91 -21.19 9.81
N ASP A 55 -3.34 -21.33 11.06
CA ASP A 55 -4.73 -21.51 11.44
C ASP A 55 -5.38 -20.19 11.88
N ILE A 56 -4.63 -19.08 11.89
CA ILE A 56 -5.14 -17.75 12.24
C ILE A 56 -5.12 -16.84 11.00
N VAL A 57 -6.18 -16.04 10.85
CA VAL A 57 -6.26 -14.94 9.88
C VAL A 57 -6.43 -13.64 10.65
N THR A 58 -5.55 -12.68 10.40
CA THR A 58 -5.65 -11.32 10.92
C THR A 58 -6.41 -10.43 9.93
N VAL A 59 -7.45 -9.74 10.39
CA VAL A 59 -8.29 -8.88 9.55
C VAL A 59 -8.37 -7.48 10.16
N PRO A 60 -8.05 -6.41 9.41
CA PRO A 60 -8.25 -5.05 9.88
C PRO A 60 -9.74 -4.75 9.95
N THR A 61 -10.19 -4.12 11.03
CA THR A 61 -11.58 -3.64 11.15
C THR A 61 -11.77 -2.31 10.43
N ASP A 62 -12.98 -2.08 9.93
CA ASP A 62 -13.42 -0.83 9.30
C ASP A 62 -13.48 0.33 10.29
N LYS A 63 -13.71 0.01 11.57
CA LYS A 63 -13.73 0.95 12.68
C LYS A 63 -12.49 0.76 13.55
N GLU A 64 -11.82 1.88 13.84
CA GLU A 64 -10.66 1.97 14.71
C GLU A 64 -9.42 1.19 14.21
N ARG A 65 -8.34 1.17 14.99
CA ARG A 65 -7.04 0.56 14.63
C ARG A 65 -6.91 -0.90 15.05
N TYR A 66 -8.03 -1.56 15.33
CA TYR A 66 -7.97 -2.93 15.81
C TYR A 66 -7.69 -3.88 14.65
N THR A 67 -7.01 -4.97 14.99
CA THR A 67 -6.85 -6.13 14.11
C THR A 67 -7.47 -7.30 14.85
N ILE A 68 -8.41 -7.97 14.20
CA ILE A 68 -9.08 -9.13 14.77
C ILE A 68 -8.36 -10.38 14.28
N ALA A 69 -7.99 -11.26 15.20
CA ALA A 69 -7.49 -12.59 14.88
C ALA A 69 -8.67 -13.58 14.88
N LEU A 70 -8.84 -14.30 13.77
CA LEU A 70 -9.93 -15.25 13.57
C LEU A 70 -9.36 -16.63 13.22
N ASP A 71 -10.06 -17.68 13.63
CA ASP A 71 -9.79 -19.02 13.11
C ASP A 71 -9.96 -19.04 11.59
N ARG A 72 -8.99 -19.63 10.90
CA ARG A 72 -8.93 -19.64 9.44
C ARG A 72 -10.09 -20.39 8.80
N LYS A 73 -10.53 -21.50 9.39
CA LYS A 73 -11.66 -22.27 8.83
C LYS A 73 -12.95 -21.47 8.95
N TYR A 74 -13.18 -20.88 10.12
CA TYR A 74 -14.31 -20.00 10.36
C TYR A 74 -14.30 -18.79 9.41
N TYR A 75 -13.15 -18.11 9.28
CA TYR A 75 -13.00 -16.98 8.37
C TYR A 75 -13.29 -17.37 6.93
N LEU A 76 -12.70 -18.45 6.43
CA LEU A 76 -12.93 -18.91 5.05
C LEU A 76 -14.38 -19.29 4.79
N GLN A 77 -15.03 -19.97 5.74
CA GLN A 77 -16.45 -20.30 5.62
C GLN A 77 -17.31 -19.04 5.58
N LYS A 78 -17.03 -18.06 6.46
CA LYS A 78 -17.77 -16.80 6.49
C LYS A 78 -17.52 -15.96 5.23
N ALA A 79 -16.28 -15.83 4.80
CA ALA A 79 -15.91 -15.11 3.58
C ALA A 79 -16.59 -15.72 2.34
N LYS A 80 -16.61 -17.05 2.24
CA LYS A 80 -17.33 -17.74 1.16
C LYS A 80 -18.83 -17.44 1.20
N SER A 81 -19.46 -17.50 2.37
CA SER A 81 -20.89 -17.16 2.49
C SER A 81 -21.19 -15.72 2.07
N LEU A 82 -20.30 -14.78 2.40
CA LEU A 82 -20.44 -13.37 2.01
C LEU A 82 -20.21 -13.15 0.51
N LEU A 83 -19.32 -13.91 -0.12
CA LEU A 83 -19.09 -13.88 -1.57
C LEU A 83 -20.23 -14.52 -2.37
N GLU A 84 -21.03 -15.40 -1.77
CA GLU A 84 -22.23 -15.95 -2.41
C GLU A 84 -23.46 -15.06 -2.19
N ASP A 85 -23.37 -14.12 -1.25
CA ASP A 85 -24.46 -13.20 -0.88
C ASP A 85 -24.63 -12.06 -1.89
N ARG A 86 -25.45 -12.32 -2.91
CA ARG A 86 -25.79 -11.35 -3.97
C ARG A 86 -26.62 -10.16 -3.50
N GLN A 87 -27.04 -10.10 -2.23
CA GLN A 87 -27.79 -8.96 -1.70
C GLN A 87 -26.88 -7.74 -1.48
N PHE A 88 -25.62 -7.96 -1.10
CA PHE A 88 -24.69 -6.88 -0.74
C PHE A 88 -23.64 -6.58 -1.81
N HIS A 89 -23.43 -7.47 -2.77
CA HIS A 89 -22.47 -7.27 -3.84
C HIS A 89 -22.95 -7.90 -5.15
N VAL A 90 -22.57 -7.29 -6.27
CA VAL A 90 -22.82 -7.85 -7.61
C VAL A 90 -21.53 -8.53 -8.07
N PRO A 91 -21.57 -9.82 -8.45
CA PRO A 91 -20.43 -10.49 -9.03
C PRO A 91 -19.91 -9.71 -10.24
N TRP A 92 -18.60 -9.53 -10.27
CA TRP A 92 -17.93 -8.74 -11.30
C TRP A 92 -17.76 -9.56 -12.60
N GLU A 93 -18.86 -9.82 -13.30
CA GLU A 93 -18.92 -10.72 -14.47
C GLU A 93 -18.05 -10.19 -15.65
N THR A 94 -18.23 -8.92 -15.98
CA THR A 94 -17.42 -8.20 -16.97
C THR A 94 -16.87 -6.94 -16.33
N SER A 95 -15.64 -7.04 -15.85
CA SER A 95 -14.89 -5.87 -15.39
C SER A 95 -15.04 -4.72 -16.38
N PRO A 96 -15.61 -3.56 -16.00
CA PRO A 96 -15.48 -2.34 -16.79
C PRO A 96 -14.01 -2.00 -17.06
N LEU A 97 -13.06 -2.57 -16.31
CA LEU A 97 -11.63 -2.42 -16.54
C LEU A 97 -11.07 -3.38 -17.61
N LYS A 98 -11.76 -4.48 -17.97
CA LYS A 98 -11.27 -5.45 -18.99
C LYS A 98 -10.99 -4.75 -20.32
N LYS A 99 -11.93 -3.90 -20.78
CA LYS A 99 -11.80 -3.16 -22.05
C LYS A 99 -10.66 -2.13 -22.02
N PRO A 100 -10.58 -1.19 -21.06
CA PRO A 100 -9.48 -0.23 -21.01
C PRO A 100 -8.13 -0.91 -20.75
N THR A 101 -8.05 -1.99 -19.97
CA THR A 101 -6.79 -2.75 -19.81
C THR A 101 -6.34 -3.38 -21.13
N HIS A 102 -7.25 -3.96 -21.91
CA HIS A 102 -6.92 -4.52 -23.21
C HIS A 102 -6.48 -3.42 -24.21
N GLU A 103 -7.15 -2.27 -24.22
CA GLU A 103 -6.76 -1.12 -25.06
C GLU A 103 -5.38 -0.58 -24.68
N ILE A 104 -5.07 -0.49 -23.38
CA ILE A 104 -3.75 -0.09 -22.90
C ILE A 104 -2.67 -1.09 -23.36
N ILE A 105 -2.91 -2.40 -23.19
CA ILE A 105 -1.97 -3.44 -23.61
C ILE A 105 -1.70 -3.38 -25.12
N LEU A 106 -2.76 -3.24 -25.94
CA LEU A 106 -2.61 -3.10 -27.39
C LEU A 106 -1.83 -1.83 -27.77
N THR A 107 -2.06 -0.73 -27.08
CA THR A 107 -1.36 0.53 -27.32
C THR A 107 0.12 0.41 -26.97
N LEU A 108 0.45 -0.23 -25.86
CA LEU A 108 1.84 -0.49 -25.47
C LEU A 108 2.55 -1.39 -26.49
N LEU A 109 1.90 -2.46 -26.94
CA LEU A 109 2.45 -3.32 -28.01
C LEU A 109 2.66 -2.57 -29.32
N ALA A 110 1.75 -1.67 -29.69
CA ALA A 110 1.92 -0.84 -30.90
C ALA A 110 3.09 0.15 -30.76
N LEU A 111 3.29 0.72 -29.58
CA LEU A 111 4.42 1.61 -29.28
C LEU A 111 5.76 0.85 -29.28
N GLU A 112 5.77 -0.38 -28.78
CA GLU A 112 6.95 -1.26 -28.80
C GLU A 112 7.30 -1.67 -30.24
N ASN A 113 6.29 -2.12 -31.01
CA ASN A 113 6.47 -2.49 -32.41
C ASN A 113 6.88 -1.32 -33.32
N SER A 114 6.59 -0.08 -32.92
CA SER A 114 7.03 1.13 -33.63
C SER A 114 8.37 1.67 -33.14
N GLY A 115 9.00 1.02 -32.14
CA GLY A 115 10.28 1.44 -31.56
C GLY A 115 10.18 2.73 -30.74
N ALA A 116 8.97 3.21 -30.43
CA ALA A 116 8.74 4.39 -29.60
C ALA A 116 9.02 4.10 -28.11
N ILE A 117 8.87 2.84 -27.70
CA ILE A 117 9.30 2.35 -26.39
C ILE A 117 10.14 1.08 -26.57
N THR A 118 11.16 0.91 -25.74
CA THR A 118 11.98 -0.30 -25.70
C THR A 118 11.48 -1.22 -24.60
N SER A 119 11.29 -2.51 -24.88
CA SER A 119 11.23 -3.52 -23.82
C SER A 119 12.54 -3.44 -23.04
N SER A 120 12.46 -3.13 -21.75
CA SER A 120 13.58 -3.38 -20.85
C SER A 120 13.47 -4.83 -20.37
N ASP A 121 14.52 -5.61 -20.57
CA ASP A 121 14.74 -6.93 -19.95
C ASP A 121 14.69 -6.86 -18.41
#